data_AF-A0A6N8V571-F1
#
_entry.id   AF-A0A6N8V571-F1
#
_cell.length_a   1.000
_cell.length_b   1.000
_cell.length_c   1.000
_cell.angle_alpha   90.00
_cell.angle_beta   90.00
_cell.angle_gamma   90.00
#
_symmetry.space_group_name_H-M   'P 1'
#
loop_
_entity.id
_entity.type
_entity.pdbx_description
1 polymer ?
#
loop_
_entity_poly.entity_id
_entity_poly.type
_entity_poly.pdbx_seq_one_letter_code
_entity_poly.pdbx_strand_id
1 'polypeptide(L)'
;MAHYKNVIVLPALTLTAILALFLPTGSAHALALPRDPASPAANLVFTPEAPSPGSTVTVTYHPVDVLADEPELVLRGRFEIPRQVDLGHEPRNERIATLTPGDGGSFTGSFTAPNSAVYGIFVVEDMAGERLDTNGGMHFELPVFGEEKWSQAGVLIRRALHYEDRDPAIVSESHARAEELMREVLAEEDPGAVITVTISDSPPTGLERDPSELPPELRWTQAWMRWQEDGNSQLALGELEEEWPVAGGLRTGIANSGLLLAVESRDLDAVDLWTERILSEGWTDPWSDKLMIAQMISTLPERRARALELARDALADLDSVDLAGYAGRPLGQTAAEYADALARARADAQAEYNRLLGAG
;
A
#
# COMPACT_ATOMS: atom_id res chain seq x y z
N MET A 1 18.89 0.09 42.39
CA MET A 1 18.28 0.69 41.19
C MET A 1 18.27 -0.38 40.12
N ALA A 2 17.10 -0.91 39.79
CA ALA A 2 16.96 -1.83 38.67
C ALA A 2 16.97 -0.99 37.39
N HIS A 3 17.95 -1.22 36.51
CA HIS A 3 17.93 -0.66 35.16
C HIS A 3 16.85 -1.42 34.37
N TYR A 4 15.71 -0.79 34.13
CA TYR A 4 14.73 -1.31 33.17
C TYR A 4 15.35 -1.22 31.77
N LYS A 5 15.49 -2.36 31.09
CA LYS A 5 15.76 -2.39 29.65
C LYS A 5 14.44 -2.10 28.95
N ASN A 6 14.31 -0.90 28.39
CA ASN A 6 13.21 -0.59 27.49
C ASN A 6 13.59 -1.11 26.10
N VAL A 7 13.02 -2.26 25.71
CA VAL A 7 13.06 -2.72 24.32
C VAL A 7 11.82 -2.18 23.65
N ILE A 8 12.01 -1.29 22.67
CA ILE A 8 10.93 -0.80 21.81
C ILE A 8 11.08 -1.55 20.49
N VAL A 9 10.19 -2.51 20.27
CA VAL A 9 10.08 -3.21 18.99
C VAL A 9 8.99 -2.50 18.20
N LEU A 10 9.36 -1.98 17.03
CA LEU A 10 8.39 -1.47 16.07
C LEU A 10 8.17 -2.58 15.03
N PRO A 11 6.94 -3.07 14.84
CA PRO A 11 6.68 -4.03 13.78
C PRO A 11 6.93 -3.35 12.43
N ALA A 12 7.84 -3.89 11.61
CA ALA A 12 7.69 -3.72 10.18
C ALA A 12 6.51 -4.62 9.80
N LEU A 13 5.36 -4.00 9.48
CA LEU A 13 4.12 -4.71 9.21
C LEU A 13 4.30 -5.57 7.96
N THR A 14 4.48 -6.88 8.12
CA THR A 14 4.51 -7.85 7.03
C THR A 14 3.07 -8.17 6.61
N LEU A 15 2.61 -7.53 5.53
CA LEU A 15 1.41 -7.92 4.78
C LEU A 15 1.74 -8.91 3.65
N THR A 16 2.93 -9.50 3.65
CA THR A 16 3.47 -10.26 2.51
C THR A 16 2.93 -11.69 2.42
N ALA A 17 2.40 -12.26 3.51
CA ALA A 17 1.99 -13.67 3.53
C ALA A 17 0.57 -13.93 2.99
N ILE A 18 -0.34 -12.96 3.02
CA ILE A 18 -1.74 -13.17 2.58
C ILE A 18 -1.89 -12.96 1.06
N LEU A 19 -1.09 -12.09 0.44
CA LEU A 19 -1.15 -11.84 -1.01
C LEU A 19 -0.47 -12.93 -1.87
N ALA A 20 0.43 -13.75 -1.29
CA ALA A 20 1.18 -14.77 -2.01
C ALA A 20 0.31 -15.94 -2.54
N LEU A 21 -0.96 -16.03 -2.13
CA LEU A 21 -1.86 -17.11 -2.55
C LEU A 21 -2.75 -16.77 -3.77
N PHE A 22 -2.78 -15.52 -4.26
CA PHE A 22 -3.78 -15.12 -5.26
C PHE A 22 -3.28 -14.25 -6.43
N LEU A 23 -1.98 -13.97 -6.55
CA LEU A 23 -1.45 -13.31 -7.75
C LEU A 23 -1.18 -14.34 -8.87
N PRO A 24 -1.74 -14.19 -10.08
CA PRO A 24 -1.22 -14.92 -11.23
C PRO A 24 0.24 -14.52 -11.42
N THR A 25 1.12 -15.51 -11.41
CA THR A 25 2.56 -15.40 -11.72
C THR A 25 2.75 -15.10 -13.21
N GLY A 26 2.27 -13.93 -13.65
CA GLY A 26 2.54 -13.35 -14.95
C GLY A 26 3.76 -12.44 -14.83
N SER A 27 4.96 -13.02 -14.76
CA SER A 27 6.20 -12.27 -14.91
C SER A 27 6.29 -11.73 -16.34
N ALA A 28 5.74 -10.55 -16.58
CA ALA A 28 6.20 -9.72 -17.68
C ALA A 28 7.58 -9.19 -17.26
N HIS A 29 8.64 -9.86 -17.70
CA HIS A 29 9.98 -9.29 -17.69
C HIS A 29 9.98 -8.09 -18.64
N ALA A 30 9.61 -6.91 -18.13
CA ALA A 30 10.14 -5.69 -18.69
C ALA A 30 11.66 -5.81 -18.56
N LEU A 31 12.37 -5.84 -19.68
CA LEU A 31 13.82 -5.83 -19.73
C LEU A 31 14.28 -4.52 -19.07
N ALA A 32 14.55 -4.58 -17.77
CA ALA A 32 15.25 -3.54 -17.05
C ALA A 32 16.67 -3.50 -17.64
N LEU A 33 16.94 -2.45 -18.42
CA LEU A 33 18.30 -2.16 -18.87
C LEU A 33 19.16 -1.90 -17.62
N PRO A 34 20.38 -2.46 -17.53
CA PRO A 34 21.27 -2.20 -16.41
C PRO A 34 21.57 -0.70 -16.35
N ARG A 35 21.32 -0.09 -15.19
CA ARG A 35 21.65 1.32 -14.94
C ARG A 35 23.17 1.46 -14.84
N ASP A 36 23.74 2.33 -15.66
CA ASP A 36 25.10 2.80 -15.47
C ASP A 36 25.11 3.74 -14.26
N PRO A 37 25.81 3.43 -13.16
CA PRO A 37 25.87 4.29 -11.96
C PRO A 37 26.51 5.66 -12.23
N ALA A 38 27.00 5.90 -13.46
CA ALA A 38 27.52 7.18 -13.93
C ALA A 38 26.50 8.02 -14.75
N SER A 39 25.24 7.60 -14.88
CA SER A 39 24.23 8.38 -15.62
C SER A 39 23.83 9.65 -14.86
N PRO A 40 23.80 10.82 -15.52
CA PRO A 40 23.82 12.13 -14.88
C PRO A 40 22.53 12.42 -14.10
N ALA A 41 22.66 13.30 -13.09
CA ALA A 41 21.67 14.05 -12.33
C ALA A 41 20.18 13.69 -12.53
N ALA A 42 19.47 13.47 -11.42
CA ALA A 42 18.02 13.29 -11.38
C ALA A 42 17.30 14.18 -12.42
N ASN A 43 16.74 13.55 -13.45
CA ASN A 43 16.02 14.23 -14.53
C ASN A 43 14.85 15.04 -13.98
N LEU A 44 14.35 14.72 -12.78
CA LEU A 44 13.31 15.45 -12.09
C LEU A 44 13.84 16.01 -10.77
N VAL A 45 13.64 17.31 -10.55
CA VAL A 45 14.05 18.04 -9.34
C VAL A 45 12.82 18.70 -8.70
N PHE A 46 12.66 18.47 -7.40
CA PHE A 46 11.66 19.14 -6.57
C PHE A 46 12.31 20.32 -5.84
N THR A 47 11.60 21.45 -5.74
CA THR A 47 12.05 22.62 -4.98
C THR A 47 10.91 23.11 -4.08
N PRO A 48 11.06 23.06 -2.75
CA PRO A 48 12.20 22.46 -2.02
C PRO A 48 12.29 20.93 -2.22
N GLU A 49 13.49 20.35 -2.04
CA GLU A 49 13.72 18.89 -2.14
C GLU A 49 13.03 18.10 -1.02
N ALA A 50 12.80 18.75 0.11
CA ALA A 50 12.11 18.19 1.27
C ALA A 50 11.10 19.22 1.81
N PRO A 51 9.94 19.38 1.16
CA PRO A 51 8.91 20.32 1.59
C PRO A 51 8.32 19.94 2.94
N SER A 52 7.85 20.96 3.67
CA SER A 52 6.93 20.74 4.79
C SER A 52 5.53 20.38 4.26
N PRO A 53 4.71 19.62 5.02
CA PRO A 53 3.32 19.37 4.63
C PRO A 53 2.54 20.66 4.38
N GLY A 54 1.69 20.70 3.36
CA GLY A 54 0.92 21.88 2.97
C GLY A 54 1.70 22.94 2.17
N SER A 55 3.00 22.76 1.96
CA SER A 55 3.80 23.72 1.19
C SER A 55 3.73 23.50 -0.32
N THR A 56 3.96 24.56 -1.08
CA THR A 56 4.04 24.50 -2.54
C THR A 56 5.40 23.97 -2.99
N VAL A 57 5.37 23.02 -3.90
CA VAL A 57 6.54 22.37 -4.50
C VAL A 57 6.58 22.76 -5.97
N THR A 58 7.72 23.28 -6.42
CA THR A 58 8.03 23.47 -7.84
C THR A 58 8.75 22.24 -8.37
N VAL A 59 8.41 21.81 -9.57
CA VAL A 59 9.00 20.65 -10.24
C VAL A 59 9.67 21.13 -11.52
N THR A 60 10.93 20.74 -11.71
CA THR A 60 11.65 20.92 -12.97
C THR A 60 12.08 19.57 -13.49
N TYR A 61 11.74 19.26 -14.74
CA TYR A 61 12.01 17.99 -15.37
C TYR A 61 12.77 18.17 -16.68
N HIS A 62 13.85 17.42 -16.86
CA HIS A 62 14.57 17.29 -18.13
C HIS A 62 14.16 15.96 -18.75
N PRO A 63 13.42 15.98 -19.86
CA PRO A 63 12.81 14.78 -20.40
C PRO A 63 13.83 13.80 -20.95
N VAL A 64 13.54 12.52 -20.78
CA VAL A 64 14.15 11.45 -21.59
C VAL A 64 13.68 11.56 -23.04
N ASP A 65 14.43 11.00 -23.99
CA ASP A 65 14.18 11.13 -25.44
C ASP A 65 12.72 10.86 -25.82
N VAL A 66 12.08 9.85 -25.22
CA VAL A 66 10.71 9.44 -25.53
C VAL A 66 9.65 10.48 -25.11
N LEU A 67 9.99 11.44 -24.25
CA LEU A 67 9.12 12.52 -23.76
C LEU A 67 9.58 13.92 -24.22
N ALA A 68 10.68 14.04 -24.97
CA ALA A 68 11.33 15.32 -25.25
C ALA A 68 10.51 16.26 -26.14
N ASP A 69 9.71 15.71 -27.05
CA ASP A 69 8.91 16.47 -28.03
C ASP A 69 7.46 16.71 -27.58
N GLU A 70 7.13 16.40 -26.32
CA GLU A 70 5.77 16.56 -25.83
C GLU A 70 5.37 18.03 -25.64
N PRO A 71 4.13 18.41 -25.97
CA PRO A 71 3.67 19.78 -25.76
C PRO A 71 3.44 20.10 -24.28
N GLU A 72 3.06 19.09 -23.49
CA GLU A 72 2.86 19.12 -22.05
C GLU A 72 3.12 17.72 -21.49
N LEU A 73 3.55 17.65 -20.24
CA LEU A 73 3.73 16.40 -19.51
C LEU A 73 2.84 16.38 -18.27
N VAL A 74 2.63 15.18 -17.73
CA VAL A 74 1.90 14.95 -16.49
C VAL A 74 2.87 14.41 -15.45
N LEU A 75 2.89 15.04 -14.29
CA LEU A 75 3.43 14.44 -13.08
C LEU A 75 2.32 13.64 -12.43
N ARG A 76 2.38 12.31 -12.53
CA ARG A 76 1.46 11.41 -11.84
C ARG A 76 2.14 10.86 -10.59
N GLY A 77 1.42 10.75 -9.50
CA GLY A 77 1.99 10.26 -8.26
C GLY A 77 0.94 10.00 -7.20
N ARG A 78 1.42 9.64 -6.01
CA ARG A 78 0.60 9.52 -4.82
C ARG A 78 1.36 10.00 -3.61
N PHE A 79 0.64 10.49 -2.61
CA PHE A 79 1.18 10.82 -1.30
C PHE A 79 0.76 9.79 -0.27
N GLU A 80 1.71 9.35 0.53
CA GLU A 80 1.45 8.57 1.72
C GLU A 80 1.15 9.50 2.90
N ILE A 81 0.23 9.07 3.75
CA ILE A 81 -0.28 9.83 4.89
C ILE A 81 -0.05 8.99 6.16
N PRO A 82 0.51 9.54 7.26
CA PRO A 82 0.99 8.74 8.39
C PRO A 82 -0.13 8.05 9.16
N ARG A 83 -1.34 8.62 9.19
CA ARG A 83 -2.53 8.01 9.82
C ARG A 83 -3.31 7.07 8.90
N GLN A 84 -3.02 7.08 7.61
CA GLN A 84 -3.57 6.12 6.66
C GLN A 84 -2.51 5.06 6.35
N VAL A 85 -2.08 4.33 7.38
CA VAL A 85 -2.08 2.86 7.22
C VAL A 85 -3.54 2.41 7.38
N ASP A 86 -4.45 3.02 6.61
CA ASP A 86 -5.67 2.31 6.26
C ASP A 86 -5.14 1.16 5.42
N LEU A 87 -5.07 -0.04 5.98
CA LEU A 87 -4.66 -1.28 5.31
C LEU A 87 -5.68 -1.67 4.23
N GLY A 88 -6.30 -0.67 3.61
CA GLY A 88 -7.42 -0.78 2.73
C GLY A 88 -7.88 0.52 2.12
N HIS A 89 -7.01 1.52 1.98
CA HIS A 89 -7.18 2.53 0.95
C HIS A 89 -5.77 2.79 0.41
N GLU A 90 -5.36 2.07 -0.64
CA GLU A 90 -4.10 2.45 -1.29
C GLU A 90 -4.23 3.91 -1.75
N PRO A 91 -3.20 4.74 -1.48
CA PRO A 91 -3.24 6.10 -1.93
C PRO A 91 -3.37 6.12 -3.46
N ARG A 92 -4.36 6.87 -3.95
CA ARG A 92 -4.71 6.93 -5.38
C ARG A 92 -3.57 7.56 -6.17
N ASN A 93 -3.33 7.04 -7.37
CA ASN A 93 -2.32 7.53 -8.30
C ASN A 93 -2.93 8.63 -9.17
N GLU A 94 -2.77 9.86 -8.72
CA GLU A 94 -3.44 11.02 -9.29
C GLU A 94 -2.50 11.83 -10.18
N ARG A 95 -3.11 12.60 -11.08
CA ARG A 95 -2.41 13.67 -11.78
C ARG A 95 -2.12 14.79 -10.78
N ILE A 96 -0.87 14.86 -10.33
CA ILE A 96 -0.41 15.82 -9.33
C ILE A 96 -0.19 17.20 -9.94
N ALA A 97 0.42 17.24 -11.13
CA ALA A 97 0.67 18.48 -11.85
C ALA A 97 0.70 18.26 -13.37
N THR A 98 0.44 19.34 -14.11
CA THR A 98 0.82 19.46 -15.52
C THR A 98 2.15 20.19 -15.59
N LEU A 99 3.11 19.68 -16.35
CA LEU A 99 4.39 20.33 -16.58
C LEU A 99 4.37 20.94 -17.99
N THR A 100 4.70 22.23 -18.09
CA THR A 100 4.76 22.96 -19.35
C THR A 100 6.20 23.15 -19.81
N PRO A 101 6.47 23.17 -21.13
CA PRO A 101 7.80 23.46 -21.65
C PRO A 101 8.33 24.79 -21.13
N GLY A 102 9.55 24.75 -20.59
CA GLY A 102 10.33 25.88 -20.15
C GLY A 102 11.57 26.09 -21.04
N ASP A 103 12.49 26.92 -20.55
CA ASP A 103 13.75 27.18 -21.26
C ASP A 103 14.67 25.94 -21.24
N GLY A 104 15.52 25.83 -22.27
CA GLY A 104 16.55 24.78 -22.33
C GLY A 104 16.03 23.35 -22.52
N GLY A 105 14.77 23.18 -22.96
CA GLY A 105 14.16 21.86 -23.15
C GLY A 105 13.68 21.21 -21.85
N SER A 106 13.64 21.97 -20.75
CA SER A 106 13.06 21.52 -19.49
C SER A 106 11.53 21.67 -19.49
N PHE A 107 10.86 20.99 -18.57
CA PHE A 107 9.44 21.13 -18.27
C PHE A 107 9.28 21.57 -16.81
N THR A 108 8.35 22.48 -16.55
CA THR A 108 8.14 23.03 -15.20
C THR A 108 6.68 22.99 -14.78
N GLY A 109 6.44 22.79 -13.50
CA GLY A 109 5.10 22.82 -12.92
C GLY A 109 5.16 23.01 -11.40
N SER A 110 4.00 23.07 -10.76
CA SER A 110 3.93 23.17 -9.30
C SER A 110 2.67 22.52 -8.75
N PHE A 111 2.75 22.05 -7.52
CA PHE A 111 1.61 21.54 -6.76
C PHE A 111 1.76 21.89 -5.27
N THR A 112 0.70 21.71 -4.49
CA THR A 112 0.76 21.84 -3.03
C THR A 112 0.75 20.45 -2.41
N ALA A 113 1.78 20.12 -1.63
CA ALA A 113 1.82 18.86 -0.90
C ALA A 113 0.66 18.79 0.10
N PRO A 114 -0.07 17.67 0.24
CA PRO A 114 -1.12 17.55 1.24
C PRO A 114 -0.62 17.87 2.66
N ASN A 115 -1.47 18.48 3.49
CA ASN A 115 -1.13 18.84 4.89
C ASN A 115 -0.73 17.64 5.76
N SER A 116 -1.09 16.44 5.31
CA SER A 116 -0.82 15.19 6.01
C SER A 116 0.15 14.29 5.24
N ALA A 117 0.77 14.77 4.16
CA ALA A 117 1.73 13.97 3.41
C ALA A 117 3.01 13.74 4.23
N VAL A 118 3.55 12.53 4.16
CA VAL A 118 4.88 12.18 4.71
C VAL A 118 5.86 11.77 3.62
N TYR A 119 5.36 11.20 2.53
CA TYR A 119 6.21 10.71 1.45
C TYR A 119 5.41 10.73 0.15
N GLY A 120 6.05 11.07 -0.96
CA GLY A 120 5.44 11.06 -2.28
C GLY A 120 6.26 10.22 -3.26
N ILE A 121 5.58 9.49 -4.13
CA ILE A 121 6.20 8.77 -5.25
C ILE A 121 5.54 9.18 -6.57
N PHE A 122 6.35 9.36 -7.62
CA PHE A 122 5.90 9.95 -8.87
C PHE A 122 6.52 9.28 -10.10
N VAL A 123 5.82 9.43 -11.23
CA VAL A 123 6.30 9.18 -12.58
C VAL A 123 5.98 10.40 -13.44
N VAL A 124 6.72 10.57 -14.54
CA VAL A 124 6.37 11.56 -15.56
C VAL A 124 5.81 10.83 -16.76
N GLU A 125 4.70 11.30 -17.31
CA GLU A 125 4.05 10.67 -18.47
C GLU A 125 3.60 11.73 -19.49
N ASP A 126 3.40 11.30 -20.73
CA ASP A 126 2.70 12.13 -21.71
C ASP A 126 1.22 12.31 -21.33
N MET A 127 0.52 13.23 -21.99
CA MET A 127 -0.87 13.55 -21.67
C MET A 127 -1.85 12.38 -21.82
N ALA A 128 -1.51 11.39 -22.64
CA ALA A 128 -2.31 10.19 -22.87
C ALA A 128 -1.95 9.04 -21.90
N GLY A 129 -0.81 9.14 -21.21
CA GLY A 129 -0.22 8.04 -20.44
C GLY A 129 0.28 6.89 -21.31
N GLU A 130 0.58 7.12 -22.59
CA GLU A 130 1.11 6.10 -23.51
C GLU A 130 2.62 5.92 -23.33
N ARG A 131 3.31 7.00 -22.94
CA ARG A 131 4.75 7.01 -22.64
C ARG A 131 4.98 7.57 -21.26
N LEU A 132 5.94 7.00 -20.55
CA LEU A 132 6.27 7.40 -19.19
C LEU A 132 7.74 7.16 -18.87
N ASP A 133 8.25 7.95 -17.94
CA ASP A 133 9.54 7.83 -17.29
C ASP A 133 9.31 7.42 -15.82
N THR A 134 9.70 6.18 -15.51
CA THR A 134 9.66 5.62 -14.15
C THR A 134 10.98 5.77 -13.40
N ASN A 135 11.94 6.56 -13.89
CA ASN A 135 13.29 6.61 -13.32
C ASN A 135 13.94 5.21 -13.28
N GLY A 136 13.73 4.41 -14.34
CA GLY A 136 14.20 3.03 -14.42
C GLY A 136 13.48 2.06 -13.48
N GLY A 137 12.18 2.26 -13.24
CA GLY A 137 11.36 1.45 -12.33
C GLY A 137 11.43 1.85 -10.85
N MET A 138 12.29 2.82 -10.50
CA MET A 138 12.48 3.27 -9.11
C MET A 138 11.48 4.34 -8.68
N HIS A 139 10.79 4.97 -9.62
CA HIS A 139 9.99 6.18 -9.44
C HIS A 139 10.85 7.38 -8.98
N PHE A 140 10.24 8.56 -9.01
CA PHE A 140 10.79 9.76 -8.39
C PHE A 140 10.20 9.90 -6.99
N GLU A 141 11.00 10.35 -6.03
CA GLU A 141 10.62 10.42 -4.63
C GLU A 141 10.57 11.86 -4.14
N LEU A 142 9.64 12.15 -3.22
CA LEU A 142 9.59 13.40 -2.48
C LEU A 142 9.39 13.11 -0.99
N PRO A 143 10.45 13.15 -0.17
CA PRO A 143 10.27 13.12 1.28
C PRO A 143 9.56 14.40 1.72
N VAL A 144 8.50 14.25 2.52
CA VAL A 144 7.76 15.38 3.10
C VAL A 144 8.01 15.37 4.61
N PHE A 145 9.00 16.14 5.04
CA PHE A 145 9.42 16.13 6.44
C PHE A 145 8.57 17.09 7.27
N GLY A 146 7.94 16.56 8.33
CA GLY A 146 7.56 17.37 9.47
C GLY A 146 8.79 17.90 10.21
N GLU A 147 8.59 18.90 11.06
CA GLU A 147 9.68 19.50 11.84
C GLU A 147 10.30 18.52 12.87
N GLU A 148 9.58 17.46 13.23
CA GLU A 148 9.96 16.51 14.26
C GLU A 148 10.78 15.32 13.71
N LYS A 149 11.81 14.88 14.44
CA LYS A 149 12.64 13.71 14.09
C LYS A 149 11.82 12.42 13.96
N TRP A 150 10.76 12.25 14.76
CA TRP A 150 9.83 11.12 14.63
C TRP A 150 9.15 11.09 13.26
N SER A 151 8.76 12.25 12.73
CA SER A 151 8.20 12.36 11.39
C SER A 151 9.22 11.93 10.34
N GLN A 152 10.47 12.38 10.46
CA GLN A 152 11.56 12.00 9.54
C GLN A 152 11.85 10.49 9.55
N ALA A 153 11.86 9.87 10.73
CA ALA A 153 11.99 8.41 10.84
C ALA A 153 10.84 7.67 10.15
N GLY A 154 9.60 8.18 10.29
CA GLY A 154 8.43 7.67 9.58
C GLY A 154 8.56 7.73 8.06
N VAL A 155 9.09 8.82 7.50
CA VAL A 155 9.35 8.94 6.05
C VAL A 155 10.32 7.86 5.56
N LEU A 156 11.38 7.61 6.32
CA LEU A 156 12.38 6.60 5.95
C LEU A 156 11.85 5.17 6.00
N ILE A 157 10.96 4.87 6.95
CA ILE A 157 10.25 3.58 6.97
C ILE A 157 9.38 3.44 5.72
N ARG A 158 8.65 4.49 5.31
CA ARG A 158 7.84 4.45 4.07
C ARG A 158 8.69 4.25 2.82
N ARG A 159 9.83 4.95 2.75
CA ARG A 159 10.82 4.73 1.70
C ARG A 159 11.29 3.28 1.66
N ALA A 160 11.61 2.68 2.81
CA ALA A 160 12.02 1.28 2.87
C ALA A 160 10.93 0.32 2.35
N LEU A 161 9.67 0.49 2.80
CA LEU A 161 8.54 -0.30 2.31
C LEU A 161 8.33 -0.14 0.79
N HIS A 162 8.55 1.05 0.24
CA HIS A 162 8.44 1.25 -1.21
C HIS A 162 9.46 0.44 -2.02
N TYR A 163 10.65 0.21 -1.45
CA TYR A 163 11.77 -0.45 -2.11
C TYR A 163 11.98 -1.91 -1.71
N GLU A 164 11.13 -2.48 -0.85
CA GLU A 164 11.29 -3.82 -0.26
C GLU A 164 11.66 -4.89 -1.30
N ASP A 165 10.92 -4.91 -2.42
CA ASP A 165 11.14 -5.89 -3.51
C ASP A 165 12.07 -5.41 -4.63
N ARG A 166 12.53 -4.15 -4.58
CA ARG A 166 13.19 -3.47 -5.71
C ARG A 166 14.67 -3.21 -5.47
N ASP A 167 15.02 -2.74 -4.29
CA ASP A 167 16.40 -2.37 -3.95
C ASP A 167 16.70 -2.58 -2.46
N PRO A 168 17.28 -3.74 -2.09
CA PRO A 168 17.57 -4.06 -0.69
C PRO A 168 18.63 -3.13 -0.06
N ALA A 169 19.43 -2.42 -0.86
CA ALA A 169 20.40 -1.47 -0.34
C ALA A 169 19.69 -0.20 0.16
N ILE A 170 18.73 0.33 -0.61
CA ILE A 170 17.91 1.49 -0.19
C ILE A 170 17.08 1.14 1.05
N VAL A 171 16.53 -0.07 1.10
CA VAL A 171 15.79 -0.58 2.29
C VAL A 171 16.69 -0.53 3.53
N SER A 172 17.88 -1.12 3.43
CA SER A 172 18.84 -1.20 4.53
C SER A 172 19.30 0.18 5.00
N GLU A 173 19.61 1.08 4.07
CA GLU A 173 20.00 2.47 4.36
C GLU A 173 18.88 3.23 5.07
N SER A 174 17.65 3.12 4.56
CA SER A 174 16.49 3.82 5.09
C SER A 174 16.13 3.32 6.49
N HIS A 175 16.15 2.00 6.72
CA HIS A 175 15.98 1.42 8.06
C HIS A 175 17.07 1.89 9.03
N ALA A 176 18.35 1.81 8.65
CA ALA A 176 19.45 2.22 9.53
C ALA A 176 19.34 3.69 9.95
N ARG A 177 18.98 4.59 9.02
CA ARG A 177 18.79 6.01 9.33
C ARG A 177 17.54 6.26 10.16
N ALA A 178 16.46 5.52 9.92
CA ALA A 178 15.25 5.59 10.74
C ALA A 178 15.57 5.19 12.20
N GLU A 179 16.27 4.07 12.40
CA GLU A 179 16.69 3.62 13.74
C GLU A 179 17.57 4.64 14.45
N GLU A 180 18.49 5.28 13.73
CA GLU A 180 19.34 6.33 14.28
C GLU A 180 18.51 7.52 14.77
N LEU A 181 17.60 8.04 13.95
CA LEU A 181 16.71 9.15 14.33
C LEU A 181 15.84 8.81 15.54
N MET A 182 15.28 7.60 15.58
CA MET A 182 14.49 7.16 16.74
C MET A 182 15.32 7.07 18.01
N ARG A 183 16.55 6.55 17.90
CA ARG A 183 17.48 6.48 19.03
C ARG A 183 17.84 7.88 19.54
N GLU A 184 18.06 8.84 18.65
CA GLU A 184 18.30 10.23 19.02
C GLU A 184 17.14 10.81 19.80
N VAL A 185 15.89 10.66 19.32
CA VAL A 185 14.73 11.20 20.02
C VAL A 185 14.56 10.58 21.40
N LEU A 186 14.66 9.26 21.48
CA LEU A 186 14.47 8.59 22.75
C LEU A 186 15.60 8.89 23.75
N ALA A 187 16.83 9.13 23.28
CA ALA A 187 17.93 9.58 24.13
C ALA A 187 17.75 11.02 24.62
N GLU A 188 17.07 11.88 23.84
CA GLU A 188 16.67 13.22 24.27
C GLU A 188 15.57 13.15 25.35
N GLU A 189 14.64 12.19 25.24
CA GLU A 189 13.57 11.98 26.22
C GLU A 189 14.05 11.31 27.53
N ASP A 190 14.94 10.32 27.44
CA ASP A 190 15.56 9.64 28.59
C ASP A 190 17.06 9.36 28.35
N PRO A 191 17.95 10.31 28.71
CA PRO A 191 19.40 10.16 28.52
C PRO A 191 20.04 8.99 29.27
N GLY A 192 19.33 8.37 30.22
CA GLY A 192 19.82 7.23 31.00
C GLY A 192 19.39 5.86 30.47
N ALA A 193 18.49 5.81 29.48
CA ALA A 193 17.98 4.56 28.94
C ALA A 193 18.99 3.88 28.01
N VAL A 194 19.15 2.56 28.17
CA VAL A 194 19.79 1.71 27.15
C VAL A 194 18.70 1.30 26.18
N ILE A 195 18.72 1.90 24.99
CA ILE A 195 17.66 1.75 24.00
C ILE A 195 18.13 0.84 22.88
N THR A 196 17.44 -0.29 22.74
CA THR A 196 17.56 -1.14 21.55
C THR A 196 16.33 -0.91 20.70
N VAL A 197 16.52 -0.27 19.54
CA VAL A 197 15.52 -0.20 18.49
C VAL A 197 15.81 -1.36 17.55
N THR A 198 14.81 -2.18 17.30
CA THR A 198 14.88 -3.24 16.28
C THR A 198 13.71 -3.02 15.34
N ILE A 199 14.00 -2.69 14.08
CA ILE A 199 13.04 -2.83 12.99
C ILE A 199 13.09 -4.29 12.57
N SER A 200 12.00 -5.02 12.80
CA SER A 200 11.92 -6.46 12.49
C SER A 200 10.74 -6.72 11.57
N ASP A 201 11.01 -7.42 10.47
CA ASP A 201 10.00 -7.94 9.53
C ASP A 201 9.15 -9.03 10.17
N SER A 202 9.67 -9.63 11.25
CA SER A 202 8.93 -10.57 12.09
C SER A 202 8.35 -9.85 13.30
N PRO A 203 7.05 -10.00 13.59
CA PRO A 203 6.49 -9.54 14.86
C PRO A 203 7.25 -10.18 16.04
N PRO A 204 7.42 -9.45 17.15
CA PRO A 204 8.20 -9.93 18.28
C PRO A 204 7.60 -11.21 18.86
N THR A 205 8.29 -12.34 18.70
CA THR A 205 7.98 -13.57 19.42
C THR A 205 8.47 -13.45 20.86
N GLY A 206 7.56 -13.45 21.84
CA GLY A 206 7.92 -13.50 23.27
C GLY A 206 7.67 -12.24 24.09
N LEU A 207 6.84 -11.29 23.64
CA LEU A 207 6.30 -10.27 24.53
C LEU A 207 5.23 -10.89 25.45
N GLU A 208 5.61 -11.30 26.67
CA GLU A 208 4.69 -11.63 27.78
C GLU A 208 4.02 -10.36 28.34
N ARG A 209 3.53 -9.47 27.47
CA ARG A 209 2.66 -8.37 27.91
C ARG A 209 1.22 -8.87 27.91
N ASP A 210 0.44 -8.36 28.86
CA ASP A 210 -1.01 -8.52 28.84
C ASP A 210 -1.52 -8.03 27.48
N PRO A 211 -2.24 -8.84 26.69
CA PRO A 211 -2.76 -8.44 25.39
C PRO A 211 -3.54 -7.12 25.43
N SER A 212 -4.23 -6.82 26.53
CA SER A 212 -4.98 -5.57 26.70
C SER A 212 -4.10 -4.32 26.78
N GLU A 213 -2.81 -4.46 27.06
CA GLU A 213 -1.82 -3.38 27.07
C GLU A 213 -1.18 -3.12 25.69
N LEU A 214 -1.44 -3.99 24.71
CA LEU A 214 -0.90 -3.83 23.37
C LEU A 214 -1.73 -2.83 22.55
N PRO A 215 -1.08 -2.06 21.65
CA PRO A 215 -1.78 -1.32 20.60
C PRO A 215 -2.71 -2.23 19.78
N PRO A 216 -3.86 -1.74 19.28
CA PRO A 216 -4.81 -2.52 18.48
C PRO A 216 -4.17 -3.32 17.33
N GLU A 217 -3.15 -2.75 16.67
CA GLU A 217 -2.38 -3.34 15.58
C GLU A 217 -1.76 -4.69 15.97
N LEU A 218 -1.22 -4.75 17.19
CA LEU A 218 -0.55 -5.93 17.71
C LEU A 218 -1.54 -6.94 18.29
N ARG A 219 -2.69 -6.50 18.80
CA ARG A 219 -3.72 -7.41 19.34
C ARG A 219 -4.33 -8.29 18.27
N TRP A 220 -4.70 -7.71 17.12
CA TRP A 220 -5.15 -8.49 15.96
C TRP A 220 -4.09 -9.49 15.47
N THR A 221 -2.84 -9.05 15.36
CA THR A 221 -1.72 -9.92 14.93
C THR A 221 -1.56 -11.12 15.87
N GLN A 222 -1.69 -10.91 17.19
CA GLN A 222 -1.65 -12.01 18.15
C GLN A 222 -2.86 -12.95 18.05
N ALA A 223 -4.07 -12.41 17.85
CA ALA A 223 -5.27 -13.21 17.63
C ALA A 223 -5.09 -14.15 16.42
N TRP A 224 -4.55 -13.60 15.33
CA TRP A 224 -4.23 -14.36 14.13
C TRP A 224 -3.19 -15.45 14.38
N MET A 225 -2.10 -15.15 15.09
CA MET A 225 -1.08 -16.17 15.42
C MET A 225 -1.63 -17.28 16.29
N ARG A 226 -2.40 -16.93 17.32
CA ARG A 226 -3.04 -17.94 18.19
C ARG A 226 -3.92 -18.87 17.38
N TRP A 227 -4.74 -18.33 16.47
CA TRP A 227 -5.53 -19.13 15.55
C TRP A 227 -4.67 -20.03 14.66
N GLN A 228 -3.54 -19.55 14.13
CA GLN A 228 -2.63 -20.40 13.35
C GLN A 228 -2.04 -21.56 14.18
N GLU A 229 -1.84 -21.34 15.48
CA GLU A 229 -1.32 -22.34 16.40
C GLU A 229 -2.39 -23.36 16.84
N ASP A 230 -3.61 -22.92 17.15
CA ASP A 230 -4.64 -23.74 17.80
C ASP A 230 -5.83 -24.12 16.89
N GLY A 231 -5.99 -23.45 15.74
CA GLY A 231 -7.09 -23.64 14.79
C GLY A 231 -8.47 -23.21 15.31
N ASN A 232 -8.55 -22.43 16.39
CA ASN A 232 -9.79 -22.06 17.04
C ASN A 232 -10.42 -20.79 16.43
N SER A 233 -11.06 -20.96 15.27
CA SER A 233 -11.66 -19.85 14.53
C SER A 233 -12.74 -19.09 15.33
N GLN A 234 -13.46 -19.74 16.25
CA GLN A 234 -14.49 -19.07 17.06
C GLN A 234 -13.88 -18.10 18.09
N LEU A 235 -12.83 -18.53 18.78
CA LEU A 235 -12.11 -17.66 19.72
C LEU A 235 -11.52 -16.46 18.96
N ALA A 236 -10.86 -16.72 17.83
CA ALA A 236 -10.25 -15.68 17.02
C ALA A 236 -11.29 -14.67 16.49
N LEU A 237 -12.46 -15.14 16.01
CA LEU A 237 -13.56 -14.26 15.62
C LEU A 237 -14.03 -13.37 16.78
N GLY A 238 -14.16 -13.93 17.99
CA GLY A 238 -14.49 -13.14 19.18
C GLY A 238 -13.47 -12.04 19.47
N GLU A 239 -12.18 -12.36 19.37
CA GLU A 239 -11.10 -11.37 19.54
C GLU A 239 -11.15 -10.29 18.44
N LEU A 240 -11.40 -10.64 17.17
CA LEU A 240 -11.56 -9.66 16.10
C LEU A 240 -12.76 -8.73 16.31
N GLU A 241 -13.87 -9.26 16.85
CA GLU A 241 -15.05 -8.45 17.18
C GLU A 241 -14.79 -7.44 18.28
N GLU A 242 -13.99 -7.79 19.29
CA GLU A 242 -13.58 -6.87 20.35
C GLU A 242 -12.68 -5.74 19.80
N GLU A 243 -11.84 -6.04 18.81
CA GLU A 243 -10.94 -5.07 18.19
C GLU A 243 -11.63 -4.17 17.14
N TRP A 244 -12.69 -4.65 16.49
CA TRP A 244 -13.36 -3.94 15.38
C TRP A 244 -13.68 -2.46 15.68
N PRO A 245 -14.25 -2.08 16.83
CA PRO A 245 -14.62 -0.68 17.11
C PRO A 245 -13.43 0.27 17.19
N VAL A 246 -12.25 -0.24 17.55
CA VAL A 246 -11.01 0.54 17.79
C VAL A 246 -9.97 0.36 16.68
N ALA A 247 -10.26 -0.50 15.70
CA ALA A 247 -9.36 -0.85 14.61
C ALA A 247 -8.85 0.34 13.79
N GLY A 248 -9.63 1.42 13.65
CA GLY A 248 -9.25 2.57 12.85
C GLY A 248 -8.81 2.15 11.43
N GLY A 249 -7.56 2.46 11.07
CA GLY A 249 -6.98 2.08 9.77
C GLY A 249 -6.82 0.58 9.52
N LEU A 250 -6.94 -0.25 10.56
CA LEU A 250 -6.77 -1.70 10.45
C LEU A 250 -8.05 -2.42 10.04
N ARG A 251 -9.16 -1.70 9.92
CA ARG A 251 -10.48 -2.32 9.72
C ARG A 251 -10.47 -3.29 8.58
N THR A 252 -9.85 -2.98 7.45
CA THR A 252 -9.94 -3.94 6.34
C THR A 252 -9.06 -5.18 6.49
N GLY A 253 -7.88 -5.06 7.11
CA GLY A 253 -7.06 -6.22 7.47
C GLY A 253 -7.79 -7.15 8.44
N ILE A 254 -8.45 -6.55 9.44
CA ILE A 254 -9.31 -7.27 10.39
C ILE A 254 -10.52 -7.87 9.67
N ALA A 255 -11.14 -7.15 8.74
CA ALA A 255 -12.33 -7.62 8.02
C ALA A 255 -12.02 -8.84 7.13
N ASN A 256 -10.91 -8.79 6.39
CA ASN A 256 -10.44 -9.90 5.56
C ASN A 256 -10.11 -11.14 6.41
N SER A 257 -9.42 -10.94 7.53
CA SER A 257 -9.14 -12.02 8.49
C SER A 257 -10.42 -12.61 9.07
N GLY A 258 -11.37 -11.75 9.46
CA GLY A 258 -12.66 -12.16 9.97
C GLY A 258 -13.48 -12.95 8.97
N LEU A 259 -13.51 -12.53 7.69
CA LEU A 259 -14.18 -13.30 6.64
C LEU A 259 -13.55 -14.68 6.44
N LEU A 260 -12.22 -14.78 6.44
CA LEU A 260 -11.54 -16.08 6.31
C LEU A 260 -11.91 -17.00 7.46
N LEU A 261 -11.78 -16.53 8.71
CA LEU A 261 -12.12 -17.30 9.91
C LEU A 261 -13.60 -17.70 9.94
N ALA A 262 -14.49 -16.82 9.46
CA ALA A 262 -15.92 -17.11 9.35
C ALA A 262 -16.19 -18.22 8.33
N VAL A 263 -15.54 -18.19 7.16
CA VAL A 263 -15.65 -19.24 6.13
C VAL A 263 -15.14 -20.57 6.66
N GLU A 264 -13.99 -20.60 7.33
CA GLU A 264 -13.41 -21.82 7.89
C GLU A 264 -14.26 -22.43 9.01
N SER A 265 -14.77 -21.59 9.90
CA SER A 265 -15.67 -22.01 10.99
C SER A 265 -17.06 -22.43 10.49
N ARG A 266 -17.41 -22.10 9.24
CA ARG A 266 -18.73 -22.26 8.63
C ARG A 266 -19.84 -21.54 9.41
N ASP A 267 -19.50 -20.48 10.13
CA ASP A 267 -20.47 -19.61 10.78
C ASP A 267 -21.06 -18.65 9.75
N LEU A 268 -22.27 -18.98 9.26
CA LEU A 268 -22.92 -18.24 8.18
C LEU A 268 -23.28 -16.80 8.57
N ASP A 269 -23.58 -16.55 9.85
CA ASP A 269 -23.89 -15.21 10.34
C ASP A 269 -22.62 -14.36 10.42
N ALA A 270 -21.51 -14.95 10.87
CA ALA A 270 -20.20 -14.29 10.82
C ALA A 270 -19.75 -14.02 9.37
N VAL A 271 -19.99 -14.94 8.43
CA VAL A 271 -19.63 -14.75 7.02
C VAL A 271 -20.35 -13.51 6.45
N ASP A 272 -21.64 -13.37 6.72
CA ASP A 272 -22.40 -12.20 6.26
C ASP A 272 -21.92 -10.91 6.92
N LEU A 273 -21.69 -10.93 8.24
CA LEU A 273 -21.20 -9.77 8.98
C LEU A 273 -19.86 -9.27 8.42
N TRP A 274 -18.88 -10.16 8.25
CA TRP A 274 -17.56 -9.77 7.77
C TRP A 274 -17.56 -9.42 6.28
N THR A 275 -18.43 -10.04 5.48
CA THR A 275 -18.67 -9.64 4.09
C THR A 275 -19.14 -8.18 4.01
N GLU A 276 -20.18 -7.82 4.77
CA GLU A 276 -20.71 -6.45 4.75
C GLU A 276 -19.69 -5.43 5.27
N ARG A 277 -18.86 -5.82 6.25
CA ARG A 277 -17.76 -4.96 6.72
C ARG A 277 -16.76 -4.65 5.62
N ILE A 278 -16.27 -5.66 4.90
CA ILE A 278 -15.33 -5.45 3.77
C ILE A 278 -15.97 -4.52 2.73
N LEU A 279 -17.21 -4.81 2.32
CA LEU A 279 -17.93 -4.01 1.32
C LEU A 279 -18.21 -2.56 1.77
N SER A 280 -18.36 -2.33 3.08
CA SER A 280 -18.63 -1.00 3.64
C SER A 280 -17.39 -0.14 3.85
N GLU A 281 -16.24 -0.75 4.14
CA GLU A 281 -14.99 -0.02 4.35
C GLU A 281 -14.34 0.34 3.01
N GLY A 282 -14.41 -0.53 1.99
CA GLY A 282 -13.94 -0.29 0.62
C GLY A 282 -12.42 -0.25 0.48
N TRP A 283 -11.81 -1.15 -0.30
CA TRP A 283 -10.34 -1.32 -0.28
C TRP A 283 -9.58 -0.38 -1.22
N THR A 284 -9.98 -0.33 -2.49
CA THR A 284 -9.28 0.46 -3.52
C THR A 284 -10.08 0.40 -4.81
N ASP A 285 -10.38 -0.84 -5.19
CA ASP A 285 -11.09 -1.21 -6.41
C ASP A 285 -12.35 -2.03 -6.02
N PRO A 286 -13.55 -1.45 -6.13
CA PRO A 286 -14.81 -2.09 -5.72
C PRO A 286 -15.02 -3.50 -6.31
N TRP A 287 -14.49 -3.74 -7.51
CA TRP A 287 -14.60 -5.03 -8.19
C TRP A 287 -13.69 -6.11 -7.60
N SER A 288 -12.50 -5.74 -7.10
CA SER A 288 -11.52 -6.70 -6.58
C SER A 288 -12.02 -7.35 -5.30
N ASP A 289 -12.53 -6.54 -4.37
CA ASP A 289 -13.09 -7.01 -3.09
C ASP A 289 -14.26 -7.96 -3.32
N LYS A 290 -15.18 -7.58 -4.21
CA LYS A 290 -16.34 -8.40 -4.56
C LYS A 290 -15.95 -9.76 -5.15
N LEU A 291 -14.92 -9.82 -6.01
CA LEU A 291 -14.43 -11.09 -6.55
C LEU A 291 -13.75 -11.95 -5.50
N MET A 292 -12.91 -11.36 -4.66
CA MET A 292 -12.25 -12.06 -3.56
C MET A 292 -13.29 -12.66 -2.61
N ILE A 293 -14.27 -11.86 -2.16
CA ILE A 293 -15.35 -12.33 -1.29
C ILE A 293 -16.15 -13.43 -1.99
N ALA A 294 -16.55 -13.24 -3.26
CA ALA A 294 -17.29 -14.23 -4.02
C ALA A 294 -16.56 -15.58 -4.07
N GLN A 295 -15.25 -15.56 -4.33
CA GLN A 295 -14.42 -16.76 -4.32
C GLN A 295 -14.41 -17.44 -2.96
N MET A 296 -14.15 -16.69 -1.88
CA MET A 296 -14.08 -17.22 -0.52
C MET A 296 -15.40 -17.88 -0.09
N ILE A 297 -16.52 -17.14 -0.21
CA ILE A 297 -17.82 -17.63 0.28
C ILE A 297 -18.45 -18.66 -0.65
N SER A 298 -17.97 -18.81 -1.90
CA SER A 298 -18.46 -19.84 -2.83
C SER A 298 -18.19 -21.27 -2.37
N THR A 299 -17.25 -21.44 -1.43
CA THR A 299 -16.96 -22.73 -0.78
C THR A 299 -18.10 -23.20 0.13
N LEU A 300 -19.01 -22.29 0.50
CA LEU A 300 -20.19 -22.55 1.32
C LEU A 300 -21.44 -22.65 0.43
N PRO A 301 -22.06 -23.83 0.29
CA PRO A 301 -23.25 -24.02 -0.57
C PRO A 301 -24.38 -23.01 -0.27
N GLU A 302 -24.59 -22.67 1.00
CA GLU A 302 -25.61 -21.76 1.50
C GLU A 302 -25.38 -20.29 1.12
N ARG A 303 -24.17 -19.94 0.67
CA ARG A 303 -23.79 -18.58 0.24
C ARG A 303 -23.48 -18.46 -1.24
N ARG A 304 -23.69 -19.52 -2.02
CA ARG A 304 -23.46 -19.50 -3.45
C ARG A 304 -24.27 -18.44 -4.20
N ALA A 305 -25.52 -18.20 -3.82
CA ALA A 305 -26.34 -17.16 -4.44
C ALA A 305 -25.74 -15.77 -4.23
N ARG A 306 -25.23 -15.49 -3.02
CA ARG A 306 -24.54 -14.24 -2.68
C ARG A 306 -23.20 -14.13 -3.41
N ALA A 307 -22.42 -15.21 -3.51
CA ALA A 307 -21.19 -15.24 -4.30
C ALA A 307 -21.44 -14.86 -5.77
N LEU A 308 -22.51 -15.40 -6.37
CA LEU A 308 -22.88 -15.11 -7.75
C LEU A 308 -23.30 -13.65 -7.95
N GLU A 309 -24.01 -13.07 -6.99
CA GLU A 309 -24.38 -11.65 -6.97
C GLU A 309 -23.12 -10.77 -6.95
N LEU A 310 -22.21 -11.03 -6.01
CA LEU A 310 -20.96 -10.26 -5.88
C LEU A 310 -20.08 -10.37 -7.13
N ALA A 311 -19.93 -11.56 -7.71
CA ALA A 311 -19.18 -11.75 -8.96
C ALA A 311 -19.81 -11.00 -10.15
N ARG A 312 -21.15 -10.91 -10.21
CA ARG A 312 -21.85 -10.11 -11.23
C ARG A 312 -21.61 -8.63 -11.01
N ASP A 313 -21.72 -8.17 -9.78
CA ASP A 313 -21.52 -6.76 -9.43
C ASP A 313 -20.07 -6.34 -9.71
N ALA A 314 -19.09 -7.21 -9.48
CA ALA A 314 -17.70 -6.95 -9.84
C ALA A 314 -17.50 -6.78 -11.35
N LEU A 315 -18.17 -7.59 -12.17
CA LEU A 315 -18.15 -7.44 -13.63
C LEU A 315 -18.77 -6.10 -14.07
N ALA A 316 -19.87 -5.71 -13.43
CA ALA A 316 -20.52 -4.42 -13.71
C ALA A 316 -19.62 -3.24 -13.33
N ASP A 317 -18.92 -3.33 -12.19
CA ASP A 317 -17.95 -2.34 -11.75
C ASP A 317 -16.79 -2.22 -12.74
N LEU A 318 -16.20 -3.35 -13.17
CA LEU A 318 -15.15 -3.39 -14.20
C LEU A 318 -15.58 -2.74 -15.52
N ASP A 319 -16.83 -2.94 -15.94
CA ASP A 319 -17.39 -2.33 -17.14
C ASP A 319 -17.61 -0.82 -17.02
N SER A 320 -17.60 -0.29 -15.79
CA SER A 320 -17.77 1.14 -15.50
C SER A 320 -16.46 1.91 -15.34
N VAL A 321 -15.30 1.23 -15.34
CA VAL A 321 -13.98 1.86 -15.14
C VAL A 321 -13.65 2.78 -16.32
N ASP A 322 -13.53 4.09 -16.06
CA ASP A 322 -13.06 5.07 -17.04
C ASP A 322 -11.53 5.04 -17.17
N LEU A 323 -11.03 4.30 -18.16
CA LEU A 323 -9.60 4.12 -18.44
C LEU A 323 -8.82 5.45 -18.63
N ALA A 324 -9.47 6.49 -19.16
CA ALA A 324 -8.79 7.73 -19.50
C ALA A 324 -8.57 8.64 -18.27
N GLY A 325 -9.48 8.57 -17.30
CA GLY A 325 -9.46 9.38 -16.08
C GLY A 325 -9.08 8.61 -14.81
N TYR A 326 -8.84 7.30 -14.88
CA TYR A 326 -8.75 6.47 -13.68
C TYR A 326 -7.56 6.83 -12.80
N ALA A 327 -7.85 7.39 -11.63
CA ALA A 327 -6.88 7.63 -10.56
C ALA A 327 -6.35 6.32 -9.92
N GLY A 328 -6.90 5.16 -10.27
CA GLY A 328 -6.42 3.85 -9.79
C GLY A 328 -5.47 3.14 -10.77
N ARG A 329 -5.02 3.77 -11.86
CA ARG A 329 -3.96 3.18 -12.69
C ARG A 329 -2.69 3.02 -11.84
N PRO A 330 -2.09 1.83 -11.72
CA PRO A 330 -0.83 1.63 -10.98
C PRO A 330 0.28 2.55 -11.49
N LEU A 331 1.10 3.09 -10.59
CA LEU A 331 2.27 3.87 -10.99
C LEU A 331 3.23 3.01 -11.80
N GLY A 332 3.74 3.60 -12.88
CA GLY A 332 4.67 2.95 -13.79
C GLY A 332 4.04 2.06 -14.86
N GLN A 333 2.71 2.00 -14.95
CA GLN A 333 2.02 1.38 -16.09
C GLN A 333 1.51 2.42 -17.06
N THR A 334 1.68 2.14 -18.35
CA THR A 334 1.06 2.90 -19.43
C THR A 334 -0.45 2.67 -19.44
N ALA A 335 -1.20 3.55 -20.12
CA ALA A 335 -2.63 3.38 -20.35
C ALA A 335 -2.95 2.05 -21.03
N ALA A 336 -2.13 1.63 -22.00
CA ALA A 336 -2.31 0.37 -22.72
C ALA A 336 -2.06 -0.84 -21.82
N GLU A 337 -0.98 -0.86 -21.05
CA GLU A 337 -0.69 -1.96 -20.10
C GLU A 337 -1.78 -2.12 -19.06
N TYR A 338 -2.32 -1.00 -18.56
CA TYR A 338 -3.42 -1.01 -17.62
C TYR A 338 -4.74 -1.47 -18.24
N ALA A 339 -5.04 -1.04 -19.47
CA ALA A 339 -6.20 -1.54 -20.21
C ALA A 339 -6.12 -3.05 -20.44
N ASP A 340 -4.94 -3.57 -20.78
CA ASP A 340 -4.70 -5.01 -20.91
C ASP A 340 -4.85 -5.74 -19.57
N ALA A 341 -4.40 -5.15 -18.47
CA ALA A 341 -4.59 -5.70 -17.12
C ALA A 341 -6.07 -5.78 -16.74
N LEU A 342 -6.85 -4.74 -17.03
CA LEU A 342 -8.29 -4.74 -16.81
C LEU A 342 -9.04 -5.72 -17.72
N ALA A 343 -8.60 -5.88 -18.97
CA ALA A 343 -9.16 -6.89 -19.86
C ALA A 343 -8.92 -8.32 -19.32
N ARG A 344 -7.73 -8.60 -18.75
CA ARG A 344 -7.44 -9.87 -18.06
C ARG A 344 -8.29 -10.02 -16.80
N ALA A 345 -8.35 -9.01 -15.94
CA ALA A 345 -9.17 -9.04 -14.73
C ALA A 345 -10.66 -9.30 -15.06
N ARG A 346 -11.19 -8.69 -16.14
CA ARG A 346 -12.54 -8.96 -16.64
C ARG A 346 -12.70 -10.39 -17.13
N ALA A 347 -11.73 -10.94 -17.86
CA ALA A 347 -11.78 -12.33 -18.31
C ALA A 347 -11.78 -13.29 -17.12
N ASP A 348 -10.98 -13.03 -16.09
CA ASP A 348 -10.90 -13.83 -14.87
C ASP A 348 -12.19 -13.74 -14.05
N ALA A 349 -12.73 -12.54 -13.86
CA ALA A 349 -14.03 -12.30 -13.24
C ALA A 349 -15.16 -13.03 -13.96
N GLN A 350 -15.14 -13.01 -15.31
CA GLN A 350 -16.13 -13.68 -16.14
C GLN A 350 -16.01 -15.20 -16.05
N ALA A 351 -14.79 -15.74 -16.01
CA ALA A 351 -14.53 -17.15 -15.80
C ALA A 351 -15.04 -17.62 -14.43
N GLU A 352 -14.79 -16.83 -13.38
CA GLU A 352 -15.26 -17.10 -12.03
C GLU A 352 -16.80 -17.07 -11.95
N TYR A 353 -17.45 -16.06 -12.52
CA TYR A 353 -18.91 -16.00 -12.62
C TYR A 353 -19.48 -17.25 -13.33
N ASN A 354 -18.87 -17.67 -14.44
CA ASN A 354 -19.29 -18.87 -15.17
C ASN A 354 -19.08 -20.15 -14.36
N ARG A 355 -17.98 -20.25 -13.60
CA ARG A 355 -17.72 -21.37 -12.67
C ARG A 355 -18.82 -21.47 -11.62
N LEU A 356 -19.20 -20.33 -11.03
CA LEU A 356 -20.26 -20.25 -10.03
C LEU A 356 -21.64 -20.58 -10.59
N LEU A 357 -21.91 -20.26 -11.87
CA LEU A 357 -23.13 -20.70 -12.56
C LEU A 357 -23.14 -22.21 -12.79
N GLY A 358 -22.02 -22.79 -13.23
CA GLY A 358 -21.93 -24.18 -13.68
C GLY A 358 -21.90 -25.24 -12.57
N ALA A 359 -21.57 -24.89 -11.33
CA ALA A 359 -21.47 -25.85 -10.21
C ALA A 359 -22.84 -26.38 -9.71
N GLY A 360 -23.94 -26.18 -10.47
CA GLY A 360 -25.35 -26.18 -10.05
C GLY A 360 -26.05 -27.53 -10.08
#